data_AF-A0A2V5M5A2-F1
#
_entry.id   AF-A0A2V5M5A2-F1
#
_cell.length_a   1.000
_cell.length_b   1.000
_cell.length_c   1.000
_cell.angle_alpha   90.00
_cell.angle_beta   90.00
_cell.angle_gamma   90.00
#
_symmetry.space_group_name_H-M   'P 1'
#
loop_
_entity.id
_entity.type
_entity.pdbx_description
1 polymer ?
#
loop_
_entity_poly.entity_id
_entity_poly.type
_entity_poly.pdbx_seq_one_letter_code
_entity_poly.pdbx_strand_id
1 'polypeptide(L)'
;MHTVRFYNALQRLSEAIFEVEAALKEMRAEHDPLASHIFASRRQYREARDSKSGRHRETVARMSYNDACSLGFRGGFDEWERLMGAVGRQ
;
A
#
# COMPACT_ATOMS: atom_id res chain seq x y z
N MET A 1 10.43 50.33 1.13
CA MET A 1 9.31 49.62 1.79
C MET A 1 8.77 48.46 0.94
N HIS A 2 8.61 48.60 -0.39
CA HIS A 2 8.18 47.52 -1.28
C HIS A 2 9.15 46.33 -1.40
N THR A 3 10.47 46.61 -1.41
CA THR A 3 11.52 45.58 -1.47
C THR A 3 11.50 44.65 -0.27
N VAL A 4 11.38 45.18 0.95
CA VAL A 4 11.30 44.38 2.19
C VAL A 4 10.09 43.44 2.17
N ARG A 5 8.93 43.93 1.73
CA ARG A 5 7.73 43.10 1.58
C ARG A 5 7.92 41.99 0.55
N PHE A 6 8.60 42.27 -0.56
CA PHE A 6 8.88 41.29 -1.60
C PHE A 6 9.85 40.19 -1.10
N TYR A 7 10.94 40.57 -0.42
CA TYR A 7 11.87 39.62 0.20
C TYR A 7 11.17 38.73 1.22
N ASN A 8 10.34 39.29 2.10
CA ASN A 8 9.57 38.51 3.08
C ASN A 8 8.59 37.55 2.41
N ALA A 9 7.98 37.94 1.29
CA ALA A 9 7.08 37.07 0.54
C ALA A 9 7.83 35.90 -0.12
N LEU A 10 9.00 36.15 -0.70
CA LEU A 10 9.86 35.11 -1.27
C LEU A 10 10.35 34.13 -0.20
N GLN A 11 10.74 34.63 0.98
CA GLN A 11 11.18 33.77 2.07
C GLN A 11 10.06 32.85 2.55
N ARG A 12 8.85 33.38 2.75
CA ARG A 12 7.67 32.58 3.10
C ARG A 12 7.31 31.54 2.04
N LEU A 13 7.46 31.89 0.76
CA LEU A 13 7.25 30.94 -0.34
C LEU A 13 8.28 29.80 -0.29
N SER A 14 9.55 30.13 -0.04
CA SER A 14 10.62 29.13 0.09
C SER A 14 10.38 28.18 1.26
N GLU A 15 9.96 28.70 2.40
CA GLU A 15 9.61 27.90 3.59
C GLU A 15 8.43 26.97 3.29
N ALA A 16 7.37 27.48 2.66
CA ALA A 16 6.21 26.67 2.28
C ALA A 16 6.55 25.56 1.27
N ILE A 17 7.44 25.83 0.30
CA ILE A 17 7.91 24.80 -0.63
C ILE A 17 8.64 23.69 0.13
N PHE A 18 9.52 24.06 1.06
CA PHE A 18 10.27 23.08 1.85
C PHE A 18 9.36 22.20 2.72
N GLU A 19 8.34 22.79 3.35
CA GLU A 19 7.34 22.04 4.12
C GLU A 19 6.57 21.04 3.25
N VAL A 20 6.16 21.45 2.05
CA VAL A 20 5.47 20.55 1.10
C VAL A 20 6.39 19.42 0.64
N GLU A 21 7.67 19.71 0.36
CA GLU A 21 8.65 18.68 -0.01
C GLU A 21 8.89 17.68 1.13
N ALA A 22 8.96 18.16 2.38
CA ALA A 22 9.08 17.32 3.56
C ALA A 22 7.86 16.41 3.74
N ALA A 23 6.64 16.96 3.62
CA ALA A 23 5.40 16.19 3.69
C ALA A 23 5.31 15.15 2.56
N LEU A 24 5.70 15.51 1.33
CA LEU A 24 5.75 14.56 0.21
C LEU A 24 6.76 13.44 0.44
N LYS A 25 7.90 13.75 1.05
CA LYS A 25 8.91 12.76 1.41
C LYS A 25 8.39 11.81 2.50
N GLU A 26 7.68 12.34 3.48
CA GLU A 26 7.01 11.55 4.52
C GLU A 26 5.93 10.65 3.93
N MET A 27 5.03 11.18 3.10
CA MET A 27 4.00 10.39 2.40
C MET A 27 4.59 9.31 1.47
N ARG A 28 5.74 9.57 0.84
CA ARG A 28 6.44 8.56 0.02
C ARG A 28 7.17 7.52 0.87
N ALA A 29 7.60 7.91 2.07
CA ALA A 29 8.16 6.99 3.05
C ALA A 29 7.07 6.18 3.76
N GLU A 30 5.85 6.72 3.83
CA GLU A 30 4.65 6.05 4.30
C GLU A 30 4.34 4.91 3.33
N HIS A 31 4.74 3.72 3.74
CA HIS A 31 4.60 2.50 2.97
C HIS A 31 3.12 2.30 2.63
N ASP A 32 2.76 2.17 1.33
CA ASP A 32 1.39 1.81 0.93
C ASP A 32 0.96 0.55 1.70
N PRO A 33 0.02 0.68 2.66
CA PRO A 33 -0.32 -0.42 3.55
C PRO A 33 -0.91 -1.60 2.79
N LEU A 34 -1.67 -1.33 1.73
CA LEU A 34 -2.28 -2.35 0.88
C LEU A 34 -1.20 -3.07 0.06
N ALA A 35 -0.26 -2.34 -0.53
CA ALA A 35 0.84 -2.96 -1.28
C ALA A 35 1.67 -3.90 -0.38
N SER A 36 2.01 -3.45 0.83
CA SER A 36 2.77 -4.27 1.80
C SER A 36 1.98 -5.52 2.21
N HIS A 37 0.68 -5.34 2.46
CA HIS A 37 -0.22 -6.43 2.79
C HIS A 37 -0.36 -7.45 1.65
N ILE A 38 -0.40 -7.01 0.40
CA ILE A 38 -0.41 -7.89 -0.78
C ILE A 38 0.85 -8.77 -0.81
N PHE A 39 2.04 -8.20 -0.56
CA PHE A 39 3.28 -8.97 -0.56
C PHE A 39 3.35 -9.97 0.60
N ALA A 40 2.96 -9.55 1.81
CA ALA A 40 2.91 -10.43 2.98
C ALA A 40 1.91 -11.58 2.78
N SER A 41 0.71 -11.26 2.32
CA SER A 41 -0.37 -12.24 2.09
C SER A 41 0.00 -13.24 0.99
N ARG A 42 0.68 -12.80 -0.09
CA ARG A 42 1.23 -13.70 -1.12
C ARG A 42 2.21 -14.70 -0.55
N ARG A 43 3.12 -14.24 0.32
CA ARG A 43 4.10 -15.10 0.96
C ARG A 43 3.42 -16.14 1.84
N GLN A 44 2.50 -15.71 2.71
CA GLN A 44 1.72 -16.61 3.57
C GLN A 44 0.91 -17.62 2.76
N TYR A 45 0.25 -17.19 1.68
CA TYR A 45 -0.52 -18.07 0.81
C TYR A 45 0.34 -19.15 0.12
N ARG A 46 1.57 -18.80 -0.28
CA ARG A 46 2.54 -19.76 -0.84
C ARG A 46 3.09 -20.73 0.20
N GLU A 47 3.37 -20.22 1.41
CA GLU A 47 3.89 -20.99 2.54
C GLU A 47 2.83 -21.90 3.17
N ALA A 48 1.55 -21.56 3.02
CA ALA A 48 0.42 -22.41 3.38
C ALA A 48 0.50 -23.72 2.57
N ARG A 49 1.10 -24.74 3.19
CA ARG A 49 1.09 -26.11 2.69
C ARG A 49 -0.29 -26.68 2.91
N ASP A 50 -0.98 -26.93 1.81
CA ASP A 50 -2.26 -27.61 1.89
C ASP A 50 -2.07 -29.07 2.32
N SER A 51 -2.86 -29.49 3.31
CA SER A 51 -3.26 -30.90 3.39
C SER A 51 -4.19 -31.22 2.22
N LYS A 52 -4.43 -32.50 1.91
CA LYS A 52 -5.21 -33.01 0.75
C LYS A 52 -6.52 -32.27 0.38
N SER A 53 -7.06 -31.41 1.25
CA SER A 53 -8.32 -30.68 1.06
C SER A 53 -8.20 -29.22 0.59
N GLY A 54 -7.02 -28.61 0.47
CA GLY A 54 -6.91 -27.19 0.02
C GLY A 54 -7.43 -26.13 1.01
N ARG A 55 -8.07 -26.57 2.11
CA ARG A 55 -8.72 -25.71 3.11
C ARG A 55 -7.79 -24.70 3.76
N HIS A 56 -6.49 -24.99 3.83
CA HIS A 56 -5.56 -24.13 4.54
C HIS A 56 -5.27 -22.86 3.73
N ARG A 57 -4.99 -22.99 2.43
CA ARG A 57 -4.85 -21.85 1.53
C ARG A 57 -6.12 -21.02 1.40
N GLU A 58 -7.27 -21.68 1.30
CA GLU A 58 -8.56 -20.97 1.25
C GLU A 58 -8.78 -20.12 2.51
N THR A 59 -8.48 -20.67 3.69
CA THR A 59 -8.60 -19.95 4.96
C THR A 59 -7.66 -18.75 5.01
N VAL A 60 -6.40 -18.91 4.59
CA VAL A 60 -5.40 -17.84 4.55
C VAL A 60 -5.80 -16.74 3.56
N ALA A 61 -6.29 -17.10 2.38
CA ALA A 61 -6.82 -16.15 1.40
C ALA A 61 -8.03 -15.38 1.97
N ARG A 62 -8.94 -16.07 2.66
CA ARG A 62 -10.14 -15.44 3.24
C ARG A 62 -9.81 -14.45 4.34
N MET A 63 -8.89 -14.80 5.24
CA MET A 63 -8.47 -13.90 6.32
C MET A 63 -7.77 -12.66 5.75
N SER A 64 -6.82 -12.85 4.83
CA SER A 64 -6.09 -11.73 4.22
C SER A 64 -6.97 -10.81 3.36
N TYR A 65 -8.04 -11.33 2.76
CA TYR A 65 -8.98 -10.53 1.97
C TYR A 65 -9.75 -9.49 2.79
N ASN A 66 -10.17 -9.85 4.01
CA ASN A 66 -10.92 -8.93 4.88
C ASN A 66 -10.04 -7.74 5.30
N ASP A 67 -8.78 -8.01 5.61
CA ASP A 67 -7.79 -6.98 5.91
C ASP A 67 -7.52 -6.12 4.67
N ALA A 68 -7.41 -6.73 3.49
CA ALA A 68 -7.23 -6.00 2.23
C ALA A 68 -8.39 -5.03 1.94
N CYS A 69 -9.64 -5.44 2.19
CA CYS A 69 -10.81 -4.57 2.04
C CYS A 69 -10.71 -3.34 2.94
N SER A 70 -10.27 -3.55 4.19
CA SER A 70 -10.04 -2.47 5.17
C SER A 70 -8.92 -1.52 4.76
N LEU A 71 -7.92 -2.03 4.04
CA LEU A 71 -6.80 -1.26 3.47
C LEU A 71 -7.12 -0.60 2.12
N GLY A 72 -8.37 -0.69 1.65
CA GLY A 72 -8.81 -0.01 0.44
C GLY A 72 -8.87 -0.87 -0.83
N PHE A 73 -8.65 -2.19 -0.73
CA PHE A 73 -8.90 -3.09 -1.85
C PHE A 73 -10.39 -3.04 -2.26
N ARG A 74 -10.66 -3.02 -3.56
CA ARG A 74 -12.01 -2.92 -4.14
C ARG A 74 -12.36 -4.09 -5.05
N GLY A 75 -11.41 -4.99 -5.30
CA GLY A 75 -11.65 -6.20 -6.08
C GLY A 75 -12.45 -7.24 -5.30
N GLY A 76 -13.02 -8.21 -6.02
CA GLY A 76 -13.71 -9.33 -5.40
C GLY A 76 -12.76 -10.35 -4.77
N PHE A 77 -13.29 -11.29 -3.99
CA PHE A 77 -12.49 -12.37 -3.40
C PHE A 77 -11.73 -13.19 -4.45
N ASP A 78 -12.36 -13.51 -5.58
CA ASP A 78 -11.73 -14.28 -6.66
C ASP A 78 -10.55 -13.55 -7.31
N GLU A 79 -10.59 -12.21 -7.30
CA GLU A 79 -9.50 -11.37 -7.78
C GLU A 79 -8.37 -11.32 -6.76
N TRP A 80 -8.72 -11.24 -5.47
CA TRP A 80 -7.77 -11.35 -4.38
C TRP A 80 -7.04 -12.70 -4.36
N GLU A 81 -7.76 -13.80 -4.48
CA GLU A 81 -7.19 -15.15 -4.52
C GLU A 81 -6.24 -15.32 -5.71
N ARG A 82 -6.61 -14.80 -6.88
CA ARG A 82 -5.70 -14.74 -8.05
C ARG A 82 -4.46 -13.90 -7.79
N LEU A 83 -4.59 -12.76 -7.11
CA LEU A 83 -3.45 -11.93 -6.73
C LEU A 83 -2.52 -12.70 -5.78
N MET A 84 -3.04 -13.46 -4.82
CA MET A 84 -2.23 -14.26 -3.90
C MET A 84 -1.55 -15.45 -4.58
N GLY A 85 -2.26 -16.09 -5.52
CA GLY A 85 -1.80 -17.23 -6.30
C GLY A 85 -0.99 -16.91 -7.55
N ALA A 86 -0.60 -15.65 -7.78
CA ALA A 86 0.13 -15.24 -8.98
C ALA A 86 1.53 -15.89 -9.08
N VAL A 87 1.60 -17.09 -9.69
CA VAL A 87 2.32 -17.56 -10.91
C VAL A 87 1.73 -18.95 -11.27
N GLY A 88 1.24 -19.30 -12.47
CA GLY A 88 1.09 -18.62 -13.76
C GLY A 88 0.24 -19.43 -14.75
N ARG A 89 -0.24 -18.79 -15.82
CA ARG A 89 -0.46 -19.43 -17.12
C ARG A 89 0.33 -18.63 -18.14
N GLN A 90 1.50 -19.13 -18.50
CA GLN A 90 2.03 -19.04 -19.85
C GLN A 90 2.01 -20.47 -20.40
#